data_AF-A0A084W045-F1
#
_entry.id   AF-A0A084W045-F1
#
_cell.length_a   1.000
_cell.length_b   1.000
_cell.length_c   1.000
_cell.angle_alpha   90.00
_cell.angle_beta   90.00
_cell.angle_gamma   90.00
#
_symmetry.space_group_name_H-M   'P 1'
#
loop_
_entity.id
_entity.type
_entity.pdbx_description
1 polymer ?
#
loop_
_entity_poly.entity_id
_entity_poly.type
_entity_poly.pdbx_seq_one_letter_code
_entity_poly.pdbx_strand_id
1 'polypeptide(L)'
;MMLDRNNKTVDHNNGPRFDKHLEEFYSICDQIELNLKTAKLCMQQCASSQQYLPIPVATSQQPPPETNALTYNQYLEVVKLQIGYAKDIHDTLICAAQNISPSE
;
A
#
# COMPACT_ATOMS: atom_id res chain seq x y z
N MET A 1 16.48 36.12 -60.79
CA MET A 1 15.05 36.12 -60.42
C MET A 1 14.40 34.86 -60.96
N MET A 2 14.01 33.93 -60.10
CA MET A 2 12.65 33.41 -60.05
C MET A 2 12.51 32.60 -58.76
N LEU A 3 11.57 33.04 -57.94
CA LEU A 3 11.05 32.36 -56.77
C LEU A 3 10.05 31.32 -57.27
N ASP A 4 10.19 30.06 -56.85
CA ASP A 4 9.01 29.20 -56.73
C ASP A 4 8.95 28.60 -55.34
N ARG A 5 7.94 29.12 -54.66
CA ARG A 5 7.46 28.89 -53.31
C ARG A 5 6.37 27.83 -53.39
N ASN A 6 6.23 27.03 -52.32
CA ASN A 6 5.17 26.05 -52.01
C ASN A 6 5.45 24.65 -52.57
N ASN A 7 5.63 23.62 -51.72
CA ASN A 7 4.52 23.12 -50.91
C ASN A 7 5.01 22.64 -49.52
N LYS A 8 4.75 23.45 -48.49
CA LYS A 8 4.70 22.98 -47.10
C LYS A 8 3.38 22.23 -46.90
N THR A 9 3.34 20.94 -47.18
CA THR A 9 2.41 20.04 -46.49
C THR A 9 3.10 19.62 -45.20
N VAL A 10 3.20 20.55 -44.26
CA VAL A 10 3.55 20.23 -42.87
C VAL A 10 2.40 19.41 -42.34
N ASP A 11 2.72 18.17 -41.94
CA ASP A 11 1.87 17.16 -41.33
C ASP A 11 1.01 17.69 -40.18
N HIS A 12 -0.07 18.38 -40.50
CA HIS A 12 -1.08 18.90 -39.57
C HIS A 12 -1.81 17.78 -38.78
N ASN A 13 -1.47 16.52 -39.04
CA ASN A 13 -2.05 15.34 -38.39
C ASN A 13 -1.15 14.71 -37.32
N ASN A 14 0.07 15.22 -37.11
CA ASN A 14 1.02 14.65 -36.12
C ASN A 14 0.92 15.26 -34.71
N GLY A 15 0.40 16.49 -34.56
CA GLY A 15 0.21 17.12 -33.25
C GLY A 15 -0.69 16.28 -32.32
N PRO A 16 -1.90 15.89 -32.74
CA PRO A 16 -2.81 15.10 -31.91
C PRO A 16 -2.30 13.69 -31.57
N ARG A 17 -1.47 13.10 -32.44
CA ARG A 17 -0.86 11.79 -32.21
C ARG A 17 0.29 11.88 -31.22
N PHE A 18 1.12 12.91 -31.35
CA PHE A 18 2.22 13.16 -30.42
C PHE A 18 1.69 13.44 -29.01
N ASP A 19 0.70 14.32 -28.88
CA ASP A 19 0.09 14.66 -27.58
C ASP A 19 -0.50 13.41 -26.90
N LYS A 20 -1.15 12.54 -27.68
CA LYS A 20 -1.67 11.26 -27.17
C LYS A 20 -0.56 10.33 -26.67
N HIS A 21 0.53 10.18 -27.42
CA HIS A 21 1.66 9.34 -27.00
C HIS A 21 2.39 9.91 -25.78
N LEU A 22 2.43 11.23 -25.67
CA LEU A 22 2.99 11.94 -24.53
C LEU A 22 2.12 11.76 -23.28
N GLU A 23 0.80 11.83 -23.41
CA GLU A 23 -0.15 11.50 -22.34
C GLU A 23 -0.03 10.04 -21.89
N GLU A 24 0.07 9.10 -22.84
CA GLU A 24 0.27 7.68 -22.55
C GLU A 24 1.60 7.43 -21.82
N PHE A 25 2.68 8.11 -22.21
CA PHE A 25 3.96 8.06 -21.52
C PHE A 25 3.83 8.49 -20.04
N TYR A 26 3.19 9.64 -19.79
CA TYR A 26 2.97 10.10 -18.41
C TYR A 26 2.08 9.15 -17.61
N SER A 27 1.01 8.63 -18.23
CA SER A 27 0.15 7.64 -17.58
C SER A 27 0.91 6.37 -17.18
N ILE A 28 1.86 5.92 -18.02
CA ILE A 28 2.71 4.77 -17.71
C ILE A 28 3.67 5.12 -16.56
N CYS A 29 4.29 6.30 -16.58
CA CYS A 29 5.14 6.76 -15.48
C CYS A 29 4.40 6.79 -14.15
N ASP A 30 3.18 7.35 -14.12
CA ASP A 30 2.33 7.40 -12.93
C ASP A 30 1.99 6.01 -12.41
N GLN A 31 1.67 5.09 -13.33
CA GLN A 31 1.38 3.70 -12.98
C GLN A 31 2.61 2.96 -12.44
N ILE A 32 3.80 3.19 -13.01
CA ILE A 32 5.06 2.65 -12.48
C ILE A 32 5.31 3.18 -11.07
N GLU A 33 5.17 4.49 -10.85
CA GLU A 33 5.35 5.10 -9.54
C GLU A 33 4.39 4.51 -8.50
N LEU A 34 3.10 4.38 -8.85
CA LEU A 34 2.09 3.79 -7.99
C LEU A 34 2.42 2.32 -7.63
N ASN A 35 2.84 1.54 -8.62
CA ASN A 35 3.20 0.14 -8.42
C ASN A 35 4.42 0.00 -7.50
N LEU A 36 5.44 0.85 -7.66
CA LEU A 36 6.63 0.84 -6.81
C LEU A 36 6.31 1.25 -5.38
N LYS A 37 5.47 2.27 -5.17
CA LYS A 37 4.98 2.66 -3.85
C LYS A 37 4.22 1.52 -3.18
N THR A 38 3.34 0.87 -3.93
CA THR A 38 2.55 -0.28 -3.44
C THR A 38 3.45 -1.45 -3.07
N ALA A 39 4.41 -1.82 -3.93
CA ALA A 39 5.36 -2.89 -3.67
C ALA A 39 6.17 -2.65 -2.38
N LYS A 40 6.62 -1.41 -2.16
CA LYS A 40 7.30 -1.02 -0.91
C LYS A 40 6.42 -1.25 0.31
N LEU A 41 5.15 -0.84 0.26
CA LEU A 41 4.21 -1.04 1.36
C LEU A 41 3.94 -2.53 1.62
N CYS A 42 3.79 -3.34 0.58
CA CYS A 42 3.64 -4.79 0.72
C CYS A 42 4.86 -5.46 1.38
N MET A 43 6.07 -5.03 1.02
CA MET A 43 7.30 -5.52 1.67
C MET A 43 7.35 -5.14 3.15
N GLN A 44 6.99 -3.90 3.49
CA GLN A 44 6.93 -3.43 4.88
C GLN A 44 5.86 -4.17 5.69
N GLN A 45 4.70 -4.44 5.09
CA GLN A 45 3.63 -5.23 5.70
C GLN A 45 4.08 -6.67 5.95
N CYS A 46 4.78 -7.29 5.00
CA CYS A 46 5.33 -8.64 5.15
C CYS A 46 6.35 -8.71 6.30
N ALA A 47 7.30 -7.76 6.34
CA ALA A 47 8.28 -7.68 7.43
C ALA A 47 7.61 -7.48 8.80
N SER A 48 6.62 -6.59 8.87
CA SER A 48 5.85 -6.35 10.12
C SER A 48 5.07 -7.59 10.54
N SER A 49 4.46 -8.30 9.59
CA SER A 49 3.75 -9.57 9.85
C SER A 49 4.67 -10.61 10.48
N GLN A 50 5.88 -10.79 9.93
CA GLN A 50 6.87 -11.73 10.48
C GLN A 50 7.40 -11.32 11.86
N GLN A 51 7.44 -10.02 12.15
CA GLN A 51 7.96 -9.50 13.42
C GLN A 51 6.93 -9.54 14.54
N TYR A 52 5.66 -9.21 14.25
CA TYR A 52 4.63 -8.98 15.27
C TYR A 52 3.58 -10.10 15.36
N LEU A 53 3.57 -11.04 14.41
CA LEU A 53 2.69 -12.21 14.47
C LEU A 53 3.47 -13.48 14.81
N PRO A 54 2.93 -14.32 15.71
CA PRO A 54 3.55 -15.59 16.06
C PRO A 54 3.37 -16.66 14.98
N ILE A 55 2.35 -16.51 14.12
CA ILE A 55 1.99 -17.46 13.06
C ILE A 55 1.82 -16.67 11.76
N PRO A 56 2.42 -17.11 10.63
CA PRO A 56 2.29 -16.43 9.36
C PRO A 56 0.84 -16.43 8.86
N VAL A 57 0.45 -15.42 8.09
CA VAL A 57 -0.89 -15.33 7.48
C VAL A 57 -0.84 -15.92 6.08
N ALA A 58 -1.83 -16.76 5.75
CA ALA A 58 -1.97 -17.35 4.43
C ALA A 58 -2.21 -16.27 3.37
N THR A 59 -1.44 -16.32 2.28
CA THR A 59 -1.58 -15.41 1.13
C THR A 59 -2.66 -15.85 0.15
N SER A 60 -3.09 -17.11 0.22
CA SER A 60 -4.20 -17.68 -0.57
C SER A 60 -5.48 -17.70 0.25
N GLN A 61 -6.62 -17.45 -0.40
CA GLN A 61 -7.95 -17.57 0.22
C GLN A 61 -8.26 -19.01 0.68
N GLN A 62 -7.63 -20.00 0.05
CA GLN A 62 -7.70 -21.41 0.44
C GLN A 62 -6.27 -21.95 0.58
N PRO A 63 -5.65 -21.81 1.77
CA PRO A 63 -4.38 -22.45 2.03
C PRO A 63 -4.57 -23.98 2.09
N PRO A 64 -3.59 -24.77 1.62
CA PRO A 64 -3.61 -26.21 1.82
C PRO A 64 -3.74 -26.53 3.31
N PRO A 65 -4.49 -27.59 3.69
CA PRO A 65 -4.82 -27.91 5.09
C PRO A 65 -3.60 -28.16 5.98
N GLU A 66 -2.44 -28.43 5.39
CA GLU A 66 -1.18 -28.67 6.11
C GLU A 66 -0.33 -27.41 6.32
N THR A 67 -0.80 -26.24 5.87
CA THR A 67 -0.07 -24.99 6.03
C THR A 67 -0.32 -24.47 7.45
N ASN A 68 0.73 -24.43 8.27
CA ASN A 68 0.69 -23.79 9.60
C ASN A 68 0.63 -22.26 9.46
N ALA A 69 -0.47 -21.74 8.92
CA ALA A 69 -0.71 -20.34 8.64
C ALA A 69 -2.14 -19.94 9.02
N LEU A 70 -2.30 -18.71 9.51
CA LEU A 70 -3.59 -18.14 9.83
C LEU A 70 -4.37 -17.84 8.54
N THR A 71 -5.63 -18.24 8.50
CA THR A 71 -6.58 -17.65 7.55
C THR A 71 -6.78 -16.17 7.85
N TYR A 72 -7.26 -15.39 6.88
CA TYR A 72 -7.52 -13.96 7.09
C TYR A 72 -8.50 -13.71 8.24
N ASN A 73 -9.54 -14.54 8.39
CA ASN A 73 -10.48 -14.44 9.51
C ASN A 73 -9.79 -14.69 10.87
N GLN A 74 -8.93 -15.72 10.96
CA GLN A 74 -8.18 -16.00 12.18
C GLN A 74 -7.19 -14.87 12.51
N TYR A 75 -6.55 -14.30 11.50
CA TYR A 75 -5.70 -13.11 11.65
C TYR A 75 -6.47 -11.94 12.26
N LEU A 76 -7.69 -11.65 11.77
CA LEU A 76 -8.52 -10.58 12.33
C LEU A 76 -8.85 -10.80 13.82
N GLU A 77 -9.13 -12.03 14.22
CA GLU A 77 -9.38 -12.35 15.64
C GLU A 77 -8.12 -12.16 16.50
N VAL A 78 -6.94 -12.54 15.99
CA VAL A 78 -5.65 -12.29 16.68
C VAL A 78 -5.42 -10.79 16.87
N VAL A 79 -5.65 -9.98 15.84
CA VAL A 79 -5.47 -8.52 15.93
C VAL A 79 -6.43 -7.90 16.94
N LYS A 80 -7.72 -8.29 16.94
CA LYS A 80 -8.69 -7.82 17.94
C LYS A 80 -8.24 -8.16 19.36
N LEU A 81 -7.73 -9.37 19.57
CA LEU A 81 -7.21 -9.80 20.88
C LEU A 81 -5.99 -8.98 21.30
N GLN A 82 -5.04 -8.74 20.39
CA GLN A 82 -3.86 -7.90 20.66
C GLN A 82 -4.26 -6.46 21.04
N ILE A 83 -5.24 -5.89 20.36
CA ILE A 83 -5.79 -4.56 20.69
C ILE A 83 -6.44 -4.57 22.08
N GLY A 84 -7.21 -5.62 22.39
CA GLY A 84 -7.81 -5.82 23.72
C GLY A 84 -6.76 -5.84 24.82
N TYR A 85 -5.72 -6.65 24.67
CA TYR A 85 -4.63 -6.70 25.64
C TYR A 85 -3.90 -5.37 25.82
N ALA A 86 -3.63 -4.65 24.73
CA ALA A 86 -3.02 -3.33 24.82
C ALA A 86 -3.91 -2.33 25.60
N LYS A 87 -5.22 -2.39 25.39
CA LYS A 87 -6.20 -1.59 26.13
C LYS A 87 -6.22 -1.97 27.62
N ASP A 88 -6.27 -3.26 27.95
CA ASP A 88 -6.32 -3.72 29.33
C ASP A 88 -5.05 -3.29 30.11
N ILE A 89 -3.88 -3.39 29.47
CA ILE A 89 -2.62 -2.90 30.04
C ILE A 89 -2.69 -1.39 30.28
N HIS A 90 -3.15 -0.63 29.27
CA HIS A 90 -3.31 0.82 29.39
C HIS A 90 -4.25 1.18 30.55
N ASP A 91 -5.42 0.58 30.62
CA ASP A 91 -6.44 0.88 31.64
C ASP A 91 -5.93 0.51 33.05
N THR A 92 -5.19 -0.60 33.16
CA THR A 92 -4.50 -1.00 34.40
C THR A 92 -3.47 0.04 34.83
N LEU A 93 -2.65 0.53 33.90
CA LEU A 93 -1.65 1.56 34.18
C LEU A 93 -2.28 2.90 34.58
N ILE A 94 -3.37 3.31 33.93
CA ILE A 94 -4.11 4.52 34.28
C ILE A 94 -4.70 4.41 35.69
N CYS A 95 -5.35 3.29 36.02
CA CYS A 95 -5.88 3.05 37.36
C CYS A 95 -4.78 3.09 38.42
N ALA A 96 -3.64 2.43 38.17
CA ALA A 96 -2.48 2.50 39.06
C ALA A 96 -1.95 3.93 39.22
N ALA A 97 -1.84 4.70 38.12
CA ALA A 97 -1.36 6.08 38.12
C ALA A 97 -2.28 7.03 38.93
N GLN A 98 -3.60 6.82 38.84
CA GLN A 98 -4.58 7.58 39.62
C GLN A 98 -4.50 7.25 41.11
N ASN A 99 -4.25 5.98 41.46
CA ASN A 99 -4.10 5.56 42.85
C ASN A 99 -2.82 6.09 43.53
N ILE A 100 -1.76 6.38 42.76
CA ILE A 100 -0.49 6.92 43.28
C ILE A 100 -0.40 8.45 43.23
N SER A 101 -1.27 9.11 42.49
CA SER A 101 -1.31 10.58 42.44
C SER A 101 -2.05 11.06 43.68
N PRO A 102 -1.38 11.67 44.68
CA PRO A 102 -2.07 12.16 45.86
C PRO A 102 -3.05 13.25 45.41
N SER A 103 -4.32 13.09 45.75
CA SER A 103 -5.29 14.17 45.69
C SER A 103 -4.82 15.26 46.67
N GLU A 104 -4.26 16.35 46.15
CA GLU A 104 -4.20 17.62 46.89
C GLU A 104 -5.62 18.21 47.04
#